data_AF-A0A832AY59-F1
#
_entry.id   AF-A0A832AY59-F1
#
_cell.length_a   1.000
_cell.length_b   1.000
_cell.length_c   1.000
_cell.angle_alpha   90.00
_cell.angle_beta   90.00
_cell.angle_gamma   90.00
#
_symmetry.space_group_name_H-M   'P 1'
#
loop_
_entity.id
_entity.type
_entity.pdbx_description
1 polymer ?
#
loop_
_entity_poly.entity_id
_entity_poly.type
_entity_poly.pdbx_seq_one_letter_code
_entity_poly.pdbx_strand_id
1 'polypeptide(L)'
;MLKISDDIKNLDDANIADNLLYYEYNTKHLRQLEKQGLARDDERFLSAYRSFEGEVFENYLYEKLIRYVMDIDEVTEFIAKGPHKKSGKTLPNTLSVNSKGQIVYRTNRNEIGEFDAIFFTKKELYFVEMTLVKSVTNLKRRLRKKKALLQTIFPQYTIKSLIILNEGVSGARQLPDYASVWITKPYSSAKVYDQITKNDYKRKPFEKIEGKKIIGTEVLKLHYFKYYNTLAWILKQSRGHKDRVLDMSFLKRKDVVRFVNLFTKFYIGFMDKEDFIKMYPSLKDKITQNVMVAVEKEHTGRLQLTYFMQHTRRNLDNIIVTGDAPKIAKKDPYGITVTEVAHIYKIIKPYHQLKIKDINIINKLFASADIQE
;
A
#
# COMPACT_ATOMS: atom_id res chain seq x y z
N MET A 1 6.87 -14.49 20.53
CA MET A 1 7.27 -14.13 19.14
C MET A 1 7.09 -15.38 18.30
N LEU A 2 6.35 -15.31 17.19
CA LEU A 2 6.08 -16.46 16.33
C LEU A 2 7.38 -16.95 15.66
N LYS A 3 7.65 -18.25 15.76
CA LYS A 3 8.84 -18.87 15.16
C LYS A 3 8.46 -19.52 13.83
N ILE A 4 9.26 -19.28 12.79
CA ILE A 4 9.09 -19.94 11.49
C ILE A 4 9.19 -21.46 11.66
N SER A 5 8.30 -22.21 11.02
CA SER A 5 8.41 -23.68 10.95
C SER A 5 9.39 -24.11 9.87
N ASP A 6 9.92 -25.33 9.97
CA ASP A 6 10.83 -25.86 8.96
C ASP A 6 10.15 -26.02 7.59
N ASP A 7 8.85 -26.34 7.56
CA ASP A 7 8.06 -26.41 6.32
C ASP A 7 8.03 -25.09 5.57
N ILE A 8 7.79 -23.97 6.28
CA ILE A 8 7.76 -22.63 5.69
C ILE A 8 9.17 -22.22 5.28
N LYS A 9 10.15 -22.44 6.16
CA LYS A 9 11.55 -22.10 5.91
C LYS A 9 12.11 -22.77 4.66
N ASN A 10 11.81 -24.06 4.50
CA ASN A 10 12.33 -24.89 3.41
C ASN A 10 11.44 -24.89 2.15
N LEU A 11 10.29 -24.22 2.20
CA LEU A 11 9.31 -24.19 1.10
C LEU A 11 8.85 -25.58 0.65
N ASP A 12 8.61 -26.49 1.59
CA ASP A 12 8.05 -27.81 1.29
C ASP A 12 6.61 -27.68 0.76
N ASP A 13 6.25 -28.17 -0.43
CA ASP A 13 4.91 -28.00 -1.01
C ASP A 13 3.97 -29.21 -0.82
N ALA A 14 4.41 -30.26 -0.13
CA ALA A 14 3.74 -31.57 -0.11
C ALA A 14 2.26 -31.52 0.33
N ASN A 15 1.93 -30.66 1.31
CA ASN A 15 0.59 -30.53 1.87
C ASN A 15 -0.27 -29.40 1.27
N ILE A 16 0.22 -28.69 0.23
CA ILE A 16 -0.51 -27.56 -0.37
C ILE A 16 -0.50 -27.52 -1.89
N ALA A 17 0.23 -28.42 -2.57
CA ALA A 17 0.54 -28.31 -4.00
C ALA A 17 -0.67 -27.98 -4.89
N ASP A 18 -1.74 -28.78 -4.83
CA ASP A 18 -2.90 -28.59 -5.71
C ASP A 18 -3.82 -27.44 -5.26
N ASN A 19 -3.77 -27.01 -4.00
CA ASN A 19 -4.52 -25.85 -3.53
C ASN A 19 -4.13 -24.57 -4.29
N LEU A 20 -2.86 -24.45 -4.71
CA LEU A 20 -2.38 -23.31 -5.48
C LEU A 20 -3.13 -23.18 -6.82
N LEU A 21 -3.54 -24.29 -7.43
CA LEU A 21 -4.23 -24.32 -8.72
C LEU A 21 -5.70 -23.83 -8.66
N TYR A 22 -6.17 -23.45 -7.47
CA TYR A 22 -7.50 -22.87 -7.26
C TYR A 22 -7.48 -21.34 -7.14
N TYR A 23 -6.30 -20.72 -7.09
CA TYR A 23 -6.15 -19.27 -7.10
C TYR A 23 -6.23 -18.71 -8.52
N GLU A 24 -6.73 -17.49 -8.65
CA GLU A 24 -6.75 -16.76 -9.92
C GLU A 24 -5.42 -16.05 -10.15
N TYR A 25 -4.67 -16.48 -11.16
CA TYR A 25 -3.39 -15.87 -11.55
C TYR A 25 -3.51 -15.12 -12.87
N ASN A 26 -2.82 -13.98 -12.98
CA ASN A 26 -2.81 -13.21 -14.23
C ASN A 26 -1.81 -13.77 -15.26
N THR A 27 -2.17 -14.90 -15.89
CA THR A 27 -1.31 -15.58 -16.88
C THR A 27 -1.58 -15.18 -18.33
N LYS A 28 -2.59 -14.34 -18.59
CA LYS A 28 -3.02 -14.01 -19.97
C LYS A 28 -1.91 -13.37 -20.80
N HIS A 29 -1.22 -12.40 -20.22
CA HIS A 29 -0.13 -11.70 -20.90
C HIS A 29 1.06 -12.64 -21.13
N LEU A 30 1.43 -13.43 -20.12
CA LEU A 30 2.54 -14.39 -20.20
C LEU A 30 2.31 -15.42 -21.33
N ARG A 31 1.11 -15.99 -21.42
CA ARG A 31 0.71 -16.91 -22.51
C ARG A 31 0.71 -16.24 -23.89
N GLN A 32 0.39 -14.94 -23.96
CA GLN A 32 0.45 -14.20 -25.22
C GLN A 32 1.91 -14.05 -25.69
N LEU A 33 2.84 -13.75 -24.78
CA LEU A 33 4.27 -13.66 -25.10
C LEU A 33 4.83 -15.01 -25.58
N GLU A 34 4.40 -16.13 -24.97
CA GLU A 34 4.79 -17.48 -25.45
C GLU A 34 4.27 -17.77 -26.85
N LYS A 35 3.01 -17.44 -27.13
CA LYS A 35 2.42 -17.62 -28.47
C LYS A 35 3.13 -16.80 -29.55
N GLN A 36 3.75 -15.69 -29.15
CA GLN A 36 4.58 -14.86 -30.04
C GLN A 36 6.00 -15.41 -30.22
N GLY A 37 6.33 -16.53 -29.58
CA GLY A 37 7.64 -17.17 -29.68
C GLY A 37 8.75 -16.40 -28.98
N LEU A 38 8.44 -15.51 -28.02
CA LEU A 38 9.47 -14.80 -27.27
C LEU A 38 10.30 -15.80 -26.46
N ALA A 39 11.61 -15.59 -26.47
CA ALA A 39 12.52 -16.34 -25.64
C ALA A 39 12.28 -16.03 -24.15
N ARG A 40 12.50 -17.02 -23.28
CA ARG A 40 12.23 -16.90 -21.83
C ARG A 40 13.16 -15.92 -21.10
N ASP A 41 14.26 -15.54 -21.73
CA ASP A 41 15.23 -14.55 -21.28
C ASP A 41 14.93 -13.12 -21.78
N ASP A 42 13.92 -12.93 -22.64
CA ASP A 42 13.45 -11.60 -23.04
C ASP A 42 12.96 -10.82 -21.81
N GLU A 43 13.35 -9.55 -21.71
CA GLU A 43 13.04 -8.69 -20.56
C GLU A 43 11.53 -8.58 -20.29
N ARG A 44 10.70 -8.55 -21.34
CA ARG A 44 9.24 -8.48 -21.21
C ARG A 44 8.69 -9.77 -20.63
N PHE A 45 9.21 -10.92 -21.08
CA PHE A 45 8.83 -12.22 -20.55
C PHE A 45 9.26 -12.34 -19.08
N LEU A 46 10.51 -12.00 -18.77
CA LEU A 46 11.03 -12.03 -17.40
C LEU A 46 10.23 -11.12 -16.45
N SER A 47 9.84 -9.93 -16.90
CA SER A 47 9.01 -9.01 -16.13
C SER A 47 7.62 -9.59 -15.83
N ALA A 48 6.95 -10.13 -16.86
CA ALA A 48 5.65 -10.78 -16.71
C ALA A 48 5.72 -12.03 -15.82
N TYR A 49 6.76 -12.85 -16.01
CA TYR A 49 6.99 -14.07 -15.23
C TYR A 49 7.27 -13.76 -13.76
N ARG A 50 8.08 -12.73 -13.45
CA ARG A 50 8.34 -12.30 -12.06
C ARG A 50 7.08 -11.80 -11.35
N SER A 51 6.18 -11.12 -12.08
CA SER A 51 4.89 -10.72 -11.53
C SER A 51 4.06 -11.96 -11.15
N PHE A 52 3.97 -12.93 -12.06
CA PHE A 52 3.28 -14.19 -11.81
C PHE A 52 3.93 -14.97 -10.63
N GLU A 53 5.25 -15.10 -10.62
CA GLU A 53 5.98 -15.80 -9.57
C GLU A 53 5.75 -15.17 -8.18
N GLY A 54 5.66 -13.84 -8.12
CA GLY A 54 5.26 -13.11 -6.92
C GLY A 54 3.85 -13.48 -6.44
N GLU A 55 2.85 -13.49 -7.33
CA GLU A 55 1.48 -13.90 -7.00
C GLU A 55 1.43 -15.34 -6.47
N VAL A 56 2.18 -16.27 -7.10
CA VAL A 56 2.23 -17.66 -6.65
C VAL A 56 2.92 -17.78 -5.30
N PHE A 57 4.03 -17.07 -5.08
CA PHE A 57 4.72 -17.06 -3.79
C PHE A 57 3.83 -16.56 -2.64
N GLU A 58 3.07 -15.49 -2.87
CA GLU A 58 2.11 -14.98 -1.88
C GLU A 58 1.04 -16.02 -1.54
N ASN A 59 0.47 -16.70 -2.54
CA ASN A 59 -0.55 -17.72 -2.31
C ASN A 59 0.04 -18.98 -1.66
N TYR A 60 1.26 -19.37 -2.04
CA TYR A 60 2.02 -20.45 -1.41
C TYR A 60 2.19 -20.19 0.09
N LEU A 61 2.72 -19.03 0.44
CA LEU A 61 2.94 -18.68 1.84
C LEU A 61 1.64 -18.48 2.60
N TYR A 62 0.59 -17.98 1.95
CA TYR A 62 -0.74 -17.90 2.56
C TYR A 62 -1.28 -19.29 2.92
N GLU A 63 -1.20 -20.27 2.02
CA GLU A 63 -1.63 -21.67 2.27
C GLU A 63 -0.83 -22.33 3.40
N LYS A 64 0.46 -21.99 3.52
CA LYS A 64 1.27 -22.45 4.65
C LYS A 64 0.93 -21.75 5.95
N LEU A 65 0.76 -20.43 5.92
CA LEU A 65 0.45 -19.64 7.10
C LEU A 65 -0.89 -20.03 7.70
N ILE A 66 -1.93 -20.21 6.88
CA ILE A 66 -3.25 -20.58 7.39
C ILE A 66 -3.21 -21.93 8.11
N ARG A 67 -2.39 -22.89 7.64
CA ARG A 67 -2.18 -24.17 8.35
C ARG A 67 -1.35 -23.97 9.61
N TYR A 68 -0.22 -23.27 9.51
CA TYR A 68 0.64 -22.96 10.65
C TYR A 68 -0.13 -22.31 11.81
N VAL A 69 -0.94 -21.28 11.54
CA VAL A 69 -1.63 -20.56 12.63
C VAL A 69 -2.73 -21.37 13.31
N MET A 70 -3.22 -22.45 12.68
CA MET A 70 -4.20 -23.32 13.32
C MET A 70 -3.61 -24.00 14.55
N ASP A 71 -2.32 -24.33 14.49
CA ASP A 71 -1.57 -25.00 15.56
C ASP A 71 -0.97 -24.03 16.59
N ILE A 72 -1.15 -22.72 16.41
CA ILE A 72 -0.64 -21.70 17.34
C ILE A 72 -1.76 -21.23 18.26
N ASP A 73 -1.67 -21.57 19.54
CA ASP A 73 -2.69 -21.24 20.56
C ASP A 73 -2.88 -19.75 20.79
N GLU A 74 -1.82 -18.95 20.63
CA GLU A 74 -1.91 -17.49 20.80
C GLU A 74 -2.72 -16.80 19.69
N VAL A 75 -2.86 -17.43 18.52
CA VAL A 75 -3.66 -16.90 17.42
C VAL A 75 -5.13 -17.20 17.68
N THR A 76 -5.92 -16.14 17.78
CA THR A 76 -7.37 -16.23 18.03
C THR A 76 -8.16 -16.22 16.74
N GLU A 77 -7.72 -15.46 15.74
CA GLU A 77 -8.44 -15.27 14.47
C GLU A 77 -7.46 -15.10 13.30
N PHE A 78 -7.83 -15.59 12.12
CA PHE A 78 -7.10 -15.46 10.86
C PHE A 78 -8.10 -15.14 9.74
N ILE A 79 -7.83 -14.09 8.96
CA ILE A 79 -8.75 -13.64 7.90
C ILE A 79 -8.61 -14.55 6.67
N ALA A 80 -9.70 -15.22 6.31
CA ALA A 80 -9.79 -16.05 5.12
C ALA A 80 -9.88 -15.21 3.84
N LYS A 81 -9.03 -15.50 2.85
CA LYS A 81 -8.99 -14.88 1.51
C LYS A 81 -8.96 -15.92 0.39
N GLY A 82 -9.04 -15.47 -0.87
CA GLY A 82 -8.90 -16.35 -2.02
C GLY A 82 -9.97 -17.46 -2.07
N PRO A 83 -9.59 -18.71 -2.40
CA PRO A 83 -10.49 -19.86 -2.39
C PRO A 83 -11.03 -20.22 -1.00
N HIS A 84 -10.38 -19.78 0.08
CA HIS A 84 -10.87 -19.97 1.45
C HIS A 84 -11.90 -18.92 1.89
N LYS A 85 -12.16 -17.90 1.07
CA LYS A 85 -13.04 -16.78 1.45
C LYS A 85 -14.42 -17.26 1.88
N LYS A 86 -14.94 -16.69 2.96
CA LYS A 86 -16.34 -16.86 3.35
C LYS A 86 -17.23 -15.92 2.54
N SER A 87 -18.48 -16.31 2.31
CA SER A 87 -19.44 -15.48 1.60
C SER A 87 -19.73 -14.20 2.40
N GLY A 88 -19.52 -13.04 1.78
CA GLY A 88 -19.69 -11.76 2.44
C GLY A 88 -19.88 -10.63 1.42
N LYS A 89 -20.64 -9.60 1.80
CA LYS A 89 -20.79 -8.40 0.98
C LYS A 89 -19.59 -7.49 1.20
N THR A 90 -19.05 -6.95 0.11
CA THR A 90 -18.04 -5.89 0.19
C THR A 90 -18.73 -4.58 0.58
N LEU A 91 -18.39 -4.05 1.76
CA LEU A 91 -18.94 -2.78 2.26
C LEU A 91 -17.92 -1.63 2.12
N PRO A 92 -18.38 -0.38 1.98
CA PRO A 92 -17.50 0.78 1.98
C PRO A 92 -17.02 1.11 3.40
N ASN A 93 -15.78 1.60 3.50
CA ASN A 93 -15.08 1.93 4.75
C ASN A 93 -14.87 0.72 5.68
N THR A 94 -14.71 -0.46 5.09
CA THR A 94 -14.39 -1.68 5.82
C THR A 94 -13.18 -2.38 5.21
N LEU A 95 -12.62 -3.30 5.98
CA LEU A 95 -11.73 -4.33 5.48
C LEU A 95 -12.59 -5.45 4.88
N SER A 96 -12.21 -5.95 3.72
CA SER A 96 -13.01 -6.92 2.94
C SER A 96 -12.10 -7.73 2.01
N VAL A 97 -12.59 -8.87 1.54
CA VAL A 97 -11.94 -9.59 0.43
C VAL A 97 -12.52 -9.10 -0.90
N ASN A 98 -11.66 -8.61 -1.81
CA ASN A 98 -12.10 -8.12 -3.12
C ASN A 98 -12.42 -9.28 -4.09
N SER A 99 -12.85 -8.95 -5.32
CA SER A 99 -13.19 -9.96 -6.32
C SER A 99 -12.00 -10.84 -6.73
N LYS A 100 -10.77 -10.31 -6.62
CA LYS A 100 -9.51 -11.05 -6.85
C LYS A 100 -9.09 -11.92 -5.67
N GLY A 101 -9.88 -11.97 -4.59
CA GLY A 101 -9.55 -12.76 -3.41
C GLY A 101 -8.51 -12.11 -2.49
N GLN A 102 -8.21 -10.82 -2.63
CA GLN A 102 -7.23 -10.12 -1.81
C GLN A 102 -7.89 -9.40 -0.63
N ILE A 103 -7.19 -9.34 0.51
CA ILE A 103 -7.66 -8.59 1.68
C ILE A 103 -7.36 -7.11 1.44
N VAL A 104 -8.41 -6.29 1.34
CA VAL A 104 -8.28 -4.85 1.06
C VAL A 104 -9.10 -4.02 2.04
N TYR A 105 -8.61 -2.82 2.34
CA TYR A 105 -9.45 -1.78 2.93
C TYR A 105 -9.93 -0.84 1.82
N ARG A 106 -11.25 -0.72 1.74
CA ARG A 106 -11.93 0.07 0.71
C ARG A 106 -12.59 1.28 1.34
N THR A 107 -12.29 2.47 0.82
CA THR A 107 -13.09 3.68 1.08
C THR A 107 -14.35 3.65 0.21
N ASN A 108 -15.25 4.63 0.35
CA ASN A 108 -16.39 4.76 -0.56
C ASN A 108 -16.03 4.95 -2.06
N ARG A 109 -14.76 5.18 -2.41
CA ARG A 109 -14.33 5.43 -3.80
C ARG A 109 -13.22 4.50 -4.30
N ASN A 110 -12.26 4.16 -3.44
CA ASN A 110 -11.03 3.45 -3.83
C ASN A 110 -10.56 2.48 -2.74
N GLU A 111 -9.85 1.45 -3.16
CA GLU A 111 -9.01 0.61 -2.30
C GLU A 111 -7.74 1.38 -1.91
N ILE A 112 -7.36 1.35 -0.64
CA ILE A 112 -6.27 2.19 -0.10
C ILE A 112 -5.21 1.41 0.68
N GLY A 113 -5.48 0.14 0.95
CA GLY A 113 -4.58 -0.80 1.58
C GLY A 113 -4.94 -2.20 1.13
N GLU A 114 -3.91 -3.00 0.89
CA GLU A 114 -3.99 -4.41 0.51
C GLU A 114 -3.09 -5.19 1.47
N PHE A 115 -3.45 -6.42 1.82
CA PHE A 115 -2.76 -7.23 2.80
C PHE A 115 -2.66 -8.68 2.34
N ASP A 116 -1.48 -9.28 2.51
CA ASP A 116 -1.22 -10.63 2.02
C ASP A 116 -1.85 -11.65 2.97
N ALA A 117 -1.75 -11.40 4.28
CA ALA A 117 -2.53 -12.06 5.32
C ALA A 117 -2.72 -11.13 6.53
N ILE A 118 -3.74 -11.41 7.34
CA ILE A 118 -3.97 -10.76 8.62
C ILE A 118 -4.43 -11.81 9.64
N PHE A 119 -3.87 -11.76 10.84
CA PHE A 119 -4.31 -12.56 11.97
C PHE A 119 -4.21 -11.79 13.28
N PHE A 120 -4.93 -12.28 14.27
CA PHE A 120 -5.13 -11.63 15.56
C PHE A 120 -4.68 -12.55 16.68
N THR A 121 -4.13 -11.95 17.72
CA THR A 121 -4.01 -12.54 19.05
C THR A 121 -4.93 -11.77 20.00
N LYS A 122 -4.90 -12.10 21.29
CA LYS A 122 -5.70 -11.39 22.30
C LYS A 122 -5.46 -9.87 22.37
N LYS A 123 -4.24 -9.40 22.03
CA LYS A 123 -3.86 -7.96 22.16
C LYS A 123 -3.17 -7.39 20.93
N GLU A 124 -2.80 -8.22 19.97
CA GLU A 124 -2.01 -7.82 18.81
C GLU A 124 -2.73 -8.19 17.51
N LEU A 125 -2.53 -7.37 16.49
CA LEU A 125 -2.93 -7.65 15.12
C LEU A 125 -1.67 -7.70 14.28
N TYR A 126 -1.46 -8.83 13.62
CA TYR A 126 -0.37 -9.03 12.69
C TYR A 126 -0.87 -8.91 11.26
N PHE A 127 -0.26 -8.01 10.49
CA PHE A 127 -0.39 -8.06 9.04
C PHE A 127 0.88 -8.64 8.44
N VAL A 128 0.72 -9.44 7.39
CA VAL A 128 1.83 -10.12 6.73
C VAL A 128 2.18 -9.41 5.43
N GLU A 129 3.47 -9.25 5.18
CA GLU A 129 4.01 -8.91 3.87
C GLU A 129 4.93 -10.02 3.37
N MET A 130 4.72 -10.46 2.15
CA MET A 130 5.49 -11.49 1.47
C MET A 130 6.13 -10.86 0.24
N THR A 131 7.42 -11.07 0.02
CA THR A 131 8.05 -10.51 -1.18
C THR A 131 9.30 -11.26 -1.64
N LEU A 132 9.44 -11.36 -2.97
CA LEU A 132 10.61 -11.91 -3.65
C LEU A 132 11.68 -10.84 -3.96
N VAL A 133 11.46 -9.57 -3.59
CA VAL A 133 12.41 -8.49 -3.92
C VAL A 133 13.71 -8.62 -3.13
N LYS A 134 14.83 -8.33 -3.78
CA LYS A 134 16.19 -8.41 -3.18
C LYS A 134 16.52 -7.26 -2.22
N SER A 135 15.69 -6.21 -2.18
CA SER A 135 15.88 -5.05 -1.31
C SER A 135 14.56 -4.59 -0.70
N VAL A 136 14.56 -4.42 0.62
CA VAL A 136 13.36 -3.99 1.38
C VAL A 136 13.34 -2.49 1.68
N THR A 137 14.21 -1.68 1.08
CA THR A 137 14.27 -0.22 1.37
C THR A 137 12.93 0.48 1.09
N ASN A 138 12.27 0.12 -0.01
CA ASN A 138 10.97 0.68 -0.39
C ASN A 138 9.81 0.10 0.43
N LEU A 139 10.02 -1.01 1.14
CA LEU A 139 8.99 -1.67 1.93
C LEU A 139 8.60 -0.83 3.16
N LYS A 140 9.54 -0.07 3.75
CA LYS A 140 9.29 0.74 4.96
C LYS A 140 8.10 1.69 4.82
N ARG A 141 8.02 2.42 3.70
CA ARG A 141 6.90 3.34 3.42
C ARG A 141 5.57 2.59 3.38
N ARG A 142 5.54 1.40 2.77
CA ARG A 142 4.35 0.56 2.67
C ARG A 142 3.94 0.01 4.05
N LEU A 143 4.89 -0.49 4.84
CA LEU A 143 4.62 -0.97 6.21
C LEU A 143 4.09 0.16 7.10
N ARG A 144 4.68 1.35 7.02
CA ARG A 144 4.23 2.53 7.79
C ARG A 144 2.78 2.88 7.46
N LYS A 145 2.42 2.86 6.17
CA LYS A 145 1.05 3.11 5.71
C LYS A 145 0.07 2.03 6.19
N LYS A 146 0.42 0.75 6.02
CA LYS A 146 -0.40 -0.40 6.47
C LYS A 146 -0.61 -0.37 7.98
N LYS A 147 0.44 -0.13 8.76
CA LYS A 147 0.37 0.05 10.22
C LYS A 147 -0.56 1.20 10.61
N ALA A 148 -0.39 2.37 10.00
CA ALA A 148 -1.21 3.53 10.30
C ALA A 148 -2.70 3.33 9.99
N LEU A 149 -3.01 2.63 8.88
CA LEU A 149 -4.38 2.24 8.55
C LEU A 149 -4.98 1.33 9.62
N LEU A 150 -4.27 0.25 9.97
CA LEU A 150 -4.74 -0.72 10.94
C LEU A 150 -4.87 -0.10 12.33
N GLN A 151 -3.93 0.74 12.77
CA GLN A 151 -4.04 1.49 14.03
C GLN A 151 -5.25 2.43 14.06
N THR A 152 -5.72 2.89 12.90
CA THR A 152 -6.89 3.76 12.80
C THR A 152 -8.19 2.99 12.94
N ILE A 153 -8.28 1.82 12.30
CA ILE A 153 -9.52 1.02 12.24
C ILE A 153 -9.59 -0.07 13.32
N PHE A 154 -8.48 -0.36 13.99
CA PHE A 154 -8.34 -1.33 15.08
C PHE A 154 -7.57 -0.71 16.26
N PRO A 155 -8.08 0.37 16.88
CA PRO A 155 -7.35 1.10 17.92
C PRO A 155 -7.10 0.27 19.20
N GLN A 156 -7.85 -0.82 19.39
CA GLN A 156 -7.70 -1.73 20.53
C GLN A 156 -6.51 -2.70 20.42
N TYR A 157 -5.92 -2.84 19.23
CA TYR A 157 -4.83 -3.79 18.98
C TYR A 157 -3.48 -3.09 18.84
N THR A 158 -2.43 -3.72 19.37
CA THR A 158 -1.06 -3.36 19.01
C THR A 158 -0.75 -3.94 17.64
N ILE A 159 -0.45 -3.06 16.67
CA ILE A 159 -0.18 -3.50 15.29
C ILE A 159 1.27 -3.93 15.15
N LYS A 160 1.46 -5.19 14.72
CA LYS A 160 2.73 -5.82 14.37
C LYS A 160 2.72 -6.23 12.90
N SER A 161 3.89 -6.47 12.33
CA SER A 161 4.01 -7.06 11.00
C SER A 161 4.90 -8.28 11.00
N LEU A 162 4.52 -9.27 10.21
CA LEU A 162 5.37 -10.40 9.86
C LEU A 162 5.82 -10.24 8.41
N ILE A 163 7.12 -10.18 8.17
CA ILE A 163 7.70 -10.02 6.84
C ILE A 163 8.36 -11.33 6.45
N ILE A 164 7.93 -11.94 5.34
CA ILE A 164 8.50 -13.18 4.83
C ILE A 164 9.29 -12.86 3.56
N LEU A 165 10.58 -13.17 3.59
CA LEU A 165 11.56 -12.84 2.56
C LEU A 165 12.34 -14.09 2.15
N ASN A 166 12.86 -14.13 0.93
CA ASN A 166 13.82 -15.17 0.54
C ASN A 166 15.24 -14.84 1.04
N GLU A 167 16.05 -15.89 1.17
CA GLU A 167 17.49 -15.79 1.38
C GLU A 167 18.15 -14.87 0.33
N GLY A 168 19.18 -14.14 0.76
CA GLY A 168 19.89 -13.17 -0.10
C GLY A 168 19.28 -11.76 -0.13
N VAL A 169 18.22 -11.49 0.64
CA VAL A 169 17.63 -10.14 0.76
C VAL A 169 18.55 -9.19 1.53
N SER A 170 18.70 -7.97 1.01
CA SER A 170 19.44 -6.88 1.65
C SER A 170 18.51 -5.92 2.41
N GLY A 171 19.02 -5.31 3.49
CA GLY A 171 18.31 -4.26 4.23
C GLY A 171 17.29 -4.74 5.28
N ALA A 172 17.17 -6.05 5.53
CA ALA A 172 16.23 -6.60 6.53
C ALA A 172 16.45 -6.04 7.95
N ARG A 173 17.71 -5.76 8.33
CA ARG A 173 18.06 -5.14 9.62
C ARG A 173 17.54 -3.71 9.79
N GLN A 174 17.15 -3.06 8.71
CA GLN A 174 16.65 -1.69 8.74
C GLN A 174 15.11 -1.61 8.83
N LEU A 175 14.43 -2.75 8.96
CA LEU A 175 12.98 -2.79 9.11
C LEU A 175 12.57 -2.25 10.49
N PRO A 176 11.36 -1.68 10.63
CA PRO A 176 10.89 -1.13 11.90
C PRO A 176 10.80 -2.17 13.02
N ASP A 177 10.87 -1.71 14.27
CA ASP A 177 10.79 -2.51 15.49
C ASP A 177 9.53 -3.39 15.63
N TYR A 178 8.43 -2.99 15.00
CA TYR A 178 7.18 -3.74 14.97
C TYR A 178 7.17 -4.86 13.93
N ALA A 179 8.23 -5.01 13.13
CA ALA A 179 8.37 -6.03 12.10
C ALA A 179 9.21 -7.22 12.60
N SER A 180 8.63 -8.41 12.54
CA SER A 180 9.37 -9.68 12.63
C SER A 180 9.71 -10.17 11.23
N VAL A 181 10.87 -10.80 11.05
CA VAL A 181 11.34 -11.27 9.75
C VAL A 181 11.51 -12.78 9.75
N TRP A 182 10.92 -13.42 8.77
CA TRP A 182 11.11 -14.83 8.45
C TRP A 182 11.83 -14.94 7.11
N ILE A 183 12.87 -15.77 7.07
CA ILE A 183 13.68 -15.99 5.88
C ILE A 183 13.42 -17.41 5.37
N THR A 184 13.02 -17.53 4.11
CA THR A 184 12.76 -18.80 3.41
C THR A 184 13.84 -19.07 2.37
N LYS A 185 13.98 -20.32 1.93
CA LYS A 185 14.76 -20.66 0.74
C LYS A 185 14.26 -19.90 -0.51
N PRO A 186 15.04 -19.82 -1.59
CA PRO A 186 14.57 -19.27 -2.85
C PRO A 186 13.36 -20.05 -3.40
N TYR A 187 12.29 -19.34 -3.74
CA TYR A 187 11.08 -19.90 -4.34
C TYR A 187 11.17 -19.93 -5.88
N SER A 188 10.51 -20.92 -6.50
CA SER A 188 10.29 -20.96 -7.95
C SER A 188 8.87 -21.39 -8.28
N SER A 189 8.19 -20.66 -9.16
CA SER A 189 6.83 -20.97 -9.60
C SER A 189 6.75 -21.90 -10.81
N ALA A 190 7.87 -22.46 -11.28
CA ALA A 190 7.93 -23.21 -12.55
C ALA A 190 6.94 -24.40 -12.60
N LYS A 191 6.86 -25.17 -11.51
CA LYS A 191 5.94 -26.31 -11.38
C LYS A 191 4.48 -25.87 -11.51
N VAL A 192 4.08 -24.81 -10.79
CA VAL A 192 2.72 -24.26 -10.82
C VAL A 192 2.39 -23.68 -12.19
N TYR A 193 3.34 -22.97 -12.81
CA TYR A 193 3.18 -22.43 -14.15
C TYR A 193 2.87 -23.52 -15.18
N ASP A 194 3.69 -24.58 -15.17
CA ASP A 194 3.51 -25.75 -16.04
C ASP A 194 2.14 -26.41 -15.83
N GLN A 195 1.72 -26.61 -14.57
CA GLN A 195 0.44 -27.23 -14.24
C GLN A 195 -0.77 -26.39 -14.68
N ILE A 196 -0.68 -25.06 -14.62
CA ILE A 196 -1.78 -24.17 -15.03
C ILE A 196 -1.86 -24.05 -16.56
N THR A 197 -0.73 -24.14 -17.26
CA THR A 197 -0.65 -23.97 -18.72
C THR A 197 -0.89 -25.25 -19.51
N LYS A 198 -0.55 -26.42 -18.96
CA LYS A 198 -0.81 -27.72 -19.57
C LYS A 198 -2.26 -28.16 -19.31
N ASN A 199 -2.99 -28.49 -20.37
CA ASN A 199 -4.43 -28.81 -20.30
C ASN A 199 -4.75 -30.21 -19.74
N ASP A 200 -3.75 -31.05 -19.53
CA ASP A 200 -3.89 -32.46 -19.16
C ASP A 200 -3.76 -32.73 -17.65
N TYR A 201 -3.28 -31.75 -16.86
CA TYR A 201 -3.14 -31.93 -15.42
C TYR A 201 -4.50 -31.99 -14.72
N LYS A 202 -4.83 -33.15 -14.15
CA LYS A 202 -6.02 -33.34 -13.31
C LYS A 202 -5.71 -32.95 -11.87
N ARG A 203 -6.11 -31.73 -11.48
CA ARG A 203 -6.00 -31.25 -10.09
C ARG A 203 -6.86 -32.08 -9.13
N LYS A 204 -6.32 -32.40 -7.96
CA LYS A 204 -7.04 -32.94 -6.81
C LYS A 204 -8.03 -31.91 -6.27
N PRO A 205 -9.11 -32.34 -5.58
CA PRO A 205 -10.06 -31.44 -4.94
C PRO A 205 -9.37 -30.44 -4.00
N PHE A 206 -9.90 -29.22 -3.96
CA PHE A 206 -9.42 -28.18 -3.05
C PHE A 206 -9.60 -28.60 -1.59
N GLU A 207 -8.51 -28.57 -0.83
CA GLU A 207 -8.55 -28.80 0.61
C GLU A 207 -8.83 -27.46 1.32
N LYS A 208 -10.08 -27.27 1.74
CA LYS A 208 -10.49 -26.07 2.46
C LYS A 208 -10.09 -26.16 3.93
N ILE A 209 -9.42 -25.14 4.44
CA ILE A 209 -9.06 -25.06 5.86
C ILE A 209 -10.23 -24.43 6.62
N GLU A 210 -10.83 -25.22 7.49
CA GLU A 210 -11.95 -24.80 8.34
C GLU A 210 -11.56 -24.87 9.81
N GLY A 211 -12.12 -23.96 10.61
CA GLY A 211 -11.85 -23.90 12.04
C GLY A 211 -12.40 -22.64 12.68
N LYS A 212 -12.50 -22.65 14.01
CA LYS A 212 -13.02 -21.50 14.78
C LYS A 212 -12.14 -20.25 14.63
N LYS A 213 -10.83 -20.43 14.43
CA LYS A 213 -9.87 -19.34 14.19
C LYS A 213 -10.02 -18.75 12.78
N ILE A 214 -10.56 -19.47 11.80
CA ILE A 214 -10.66 -18.99 10.42
C ILE A 214 -11.94 -18.18 10.25
N ILE A 215 -11.81 -16.88 10.05
CA ILE A 215 -12.94 -15.94 9.98
C ILE A 215 -13.03 -15.24 8.63
N GLY A 216 -14.25 -14.86 8.24
CA GLY A 216 -14.44 -13.92 7.14
C GLY A 216 -14.35 -12.48 7.63
N THR A 217 -14.34 -11.52 6.71
CA THR A 217 -14.22 -10.09 7.06
C THR A 217 -15.50 -9.49 7.64
N GLU A 218 -16.64 -10.17 7.45
CA GLU A 218 -17.97 -9.75 7.90
C GLU A 218 -18.14 -9.71 9.42
N VAL A 219 -17.32 -10.46 10.17
CA VAL A 219 -17.38 -10.49 11.64
C VAL A 219 -16.50 -9.42 12.30
N LEU A 220 -15.69 -8.70 11.52
CA LEU A 220 -14.71 -7.74 12.05
C LEU A 220 -15.41 -6.49 12.60
N LYS A 221 -15.06 -6.14 13.84
CA LYS A 221 -15.51 -4.90 14.50
C LYS A 221 -14.48 -3.79 14.28
N LEU A 222 -14.72 -2.98 13.27
CA LEU A 222 -13.85 -1.88 12.86
C LEU A 222 -14.28 -0.55 13.48
N HIS A 223 -13.30 0.25 13.91
CA HIS A 223 -13.50 1.67 14.18
C HIS A 223 -13.75 2.42 12.87
N TYR A 224 -14.81 3.22 12.83
CA TYR A 224 -15.23 3.89 11.62
C TYR A 224 -14.27 5.01 11.22
N PHE A 225 -13.75 4.95 9.98
CA PHE A 225 -12.76 5.90 9.49
C PHE A 225 -13.26 6.66 8.25
N LYS A 226 -13.51 7.97 8.41
CA LYS A 226 -13.96 8.89 7.34
C LYS A 226 -12.78 9.49 6.57
N TYR A 227 -12.14 8.70 5.71
CA TYR A 227 -10.91 9.08 4.96
C TYR A 227 -10.91 10.53 4.43
N TYR A 228 -11.88 10.89 3.59
CA TYR A 228 -11.91 12.20 2.94
C TYR A 228 -12.22 13.34 3.91
N ASN A 229 -13.06 13.11 4.92
CA ASN A 229 -13.33 14.10 5.96
C ASN A 229 -12.08 14.36 6.80
N THR A 230 -11.30 13.32 7.11
CA THR A 230 -10.02 13.47 7.81
C THR A 230 -9.03 14.27 6.95
N LEU A 231 -8.94 14.00 5.65
CA LEU A 231 -8.08 14.77 4.74
C LEU A 231 -8.48 16.26 4.69
N ALA A 232 -9.78 16.55 4.59
CA ALA A 232 -10.33 17.90 4.62
C ALA A 232 -10.07 18.61 5.96
N TRP A 233 -10.20 17.88 7.08
CA TRP A 233 -9.90 18.38 8.41
C TRP A 233 -8.41 18.75 8.55
N ILE A 234 -7.49 17.91 8.06
CA ILE A 234 -6.05 18.22 8.06
C ILE A 234 -5.76 19.51 7.27
N LEU A 235 -6.31 19.66 6.06
CA LEU A 235 -6.17 20.89 5.27
C LEU A 235 -6.58 22.11 6.10
N LYS A 236 -7.80 22.09 6.66
CA LYS A 236 -8.35 23.20 7.44
C LYS A 236 -7.50 23.53 8.68
N GLN A 237 -7.09 22.52 9.44
CA GLN A 237 -6.36 22.72 10.69
C GLN A 237 -4.91 23.12 10.47
N SER A 238 -4.23 22.52 9.48
CA SER A 238 -2.85 22.87 9.12
C SER A 238 -2.68 24.34 8.71
N ARG A 239 -3.78 24.98 8.28
CA ARG A 239 -3.89 26.37 7.84
C ARG A 239 -4.76 27.23 8.78
N GLY A 240 -5.09 26.72 9.96
CA GLY A 240 -6.06 27.36 10.86
C GLY A 240 -5.50 28.51 11.70
N HIS A 241 -4.17 28.61 11.83
CA HIS A 241 -3.52 29.64 12.64
C HIS A 241 -3.34 30.93 11.85
N LYS A 242 -3.68 32.09 12.44
CA LYS A 242 -3.63 33.39 11.73
C LYS A 242 -2.21 33.81 11.34
N ASP A 243 -1.25 33.55 12.23
CA ASP A 243 0.13 34.04 12.06
C ASP A 243 1.10 33.02 11.45
N ARG A 244 0.61 31.83 11.09
CA ARG A 244 1.47 30.75 10.57
C ARG A 244 0.96 30.23 9.24
N VAL A 245 1.87 30.16 8.28
CA VAL A 245 1.63 29.54 6.97
C VAL A 245 1.39 28.03 7.13
N LEU A 246 2.01 27.36 8.10
CA LEU A 246 1.76 25.95 8.36
C LEU A 246 1.85 25.68 9.85
N ASP A 247 0.82 25.08 10.42
CA ASP A 247 0.80 24.76 11.84
C ASP A 247 1.54 23.46 12.15
N MET A 248 2.84 23.59 12.42
CA MET A 248 3.70 22.45 12.73
C MET A 248 3.36 21.79 14.08
N SER A 249 2.77 22.50 15.05
CA SER A 249 2.38 21.87 16.31
C SER A 249 1.19 20.93 16.10
N PHE A 250 0.21 21.34 15.29
CA PHE A 250 -0.88 20.48 14.84
C PHE A 250 -0.36 19.23 14.11
N LEU A 251 0.55 19.40 13.14
CA LEU A 251 1.10 18.31 12.35
C LEU A 251 1.94 17.31 13.17
N LYS A 252 2.49 17.75 14.31
CA LYS A 252 3.27 16.91 15.25
C LYS A 252 2.41 16.15 16.25
N ARG A 253 1.08 16.39 16.33
CA ARG A 253 0.20 15.62 17.21
C ARG A 253 0.17 14.15 16.79
N LYS A 254 0.21 13.23 17.77
CA LYS A 254 0.31 11.77 17.53
C LYS A 254 -0.81 11.23 16.61
N ASP A 255 -2.03 11.70 16.79
CA ASP A 255 -3.18 11.32 15.96
C ASP A 255 -3.03 11.81 14.51
N VAL A 256 -2.55 13.05 14.32
CA VAL A 256 -2.29 13.64 13.00
C VAL A 256 -1.13 12.94 12.31
N VAL A 257 -0.03 12.67 13.01
CA VAL A 257 1.12 11.91 12.48
C VAL A 257 0.68 10.54 11.96
N ARG A 258 -0.21 9.86 12.69
CA ARG A 258 -0.80 8.59 12.22
C ARG A 258 -1.54 8.78 10.89
N PHE A 259 -2.38 9.81 10.75
CA PHE A 259 -3.07 10.07 9.47
C PHE A 259 -2.11 10.48 8.35
N VAL A 260 -1.09 11.28 8.63
CA VAL A 260 -0.06 11.65 7.65
C VAL A 260 0.72 10.41 7.20
N ASN A 261 1.04 9.50 8.11
CA ASN A 261 1.68 8.22 7.79
C ASN A 261 0.78 7.34 6.89
N LEU A 262 -0.53 7.38 7.09
CA LEU A 262 -1.52 6.68 6.25
C LEU A 262 -1.64 7.30 4.85
N PHE A 263 -1.85 8.61 4.76
CA PHE A 263 -2.04 9.28 3.47
C PHE A 263 -0.73 9.40 2.68
N THR A 264 0.41 9.40 3.38
CA THR A 264 1.77 9.70 2.90
C THR A 264 1.94 11.10 2.30
N LYS A 265 0.85 11.84 2.12
CA LYS A 265 0.81 13.23 1.71
C LYS A 265 -0.48 13.88 2.18
N PHE A 266 -0.48 15.19 2.37
CA PHE A 266 -1.68 15.96 2.71
C PHE A 266 -1.65 17.32 2.02
N TYR A 267 -2.83 17.90 1.81
CA TYR A 267 -3.00 19.12 1.01
C TYR A 267 -3.01 20.33 1.93
N ILE A 268 -2.36 21.42 1.49
CA ILE A 268 -2.20 22.63 2.29
C ILE A 268 -2.71 23.90 1.59
N GLY A 269 -3.04 23.82 0.31
CA GLY A 269 -3.54 24.97 -0.43
C GLY A 269 -3.38 24.83 -1.94
N PHE A 270 -3.46 25.96 -2.64
CA PHE A 270 -3.20 26.04 -4.07
C PHE A 270 -2.36 27.29 -4.38
N MET A 271 -1.63 27.26 -5.49
CA MET A 271 -1.02 28.43 -6.08
C MET A 271 -1.76 28.84 -7.35
N ASP A 272 -1.80 30.15 -7.61
CA ASP A 272 -2.23 30.64 -8.91
C ASP A 272 -1.21 30.26 -9.98
N LYS A 273 -1.71 30.07 -11.20
CA LYS A 273 -0.90 29.72 -12.38
C LYS A 273 0.28 30.68 -12.54
N GLU A 274 0.06 31.98 -12.43
CA GLU A 274 1.05 33.01 -12.69
C GLU A 274 2.21 32.94 -11.69
N ASP A 275 1.89 32.78 -10.40
CA ASP A 275 2.91 32.67 -9.35
C ASP A 275 3.68 31.34 -9.45
N PHE A 276 3.01 30.26 -9.86
CA PHE A 276 3.68 28.99 -10.09
C PHE A 276 4.63 29.06 -11.30
N ILE A 277 4.22 29.70 -12.40
CA ILE A 277 5.07 29.90 -13.59
C ILE A 277 6.28 30.79 -13.25
N LYS A 278 6.14 31.81 -12.40
CA LYS A 278 7.29 32.61 -11.94
C LYS A 278 8.32 31.75 -11.19
N MET A 279 7.87 30.80 -10.38
CA MET A 279 8.78 29.88 -9.68
C MET A 279 9.42 28.86 -10.62
N TYR A 280 8.68 28.41 -11.63
CA TYR A 280 9.12 27.36 -12.55
C TYR A 280 8.88 27.75 -14.03
N PRO A 281 9.65 28.70 -14.58
CA PRO A 281 9.39 29.25 -15.92
C PRO A 281 9.42 28.22 -17.04
N SER A 282 10.23 27.16 -16.89
CA SER A 282 10.33 26.04 -17.84
C SER A 282 9.03 25.25 -18.03
N LEU A 283 8.04 25.44 -17.17
CA LEU A 283 6.73 24.80 -17.26
C LEU A 283 5.64 25.70 -17.86
N LYS A 284 5.95 26.94 -18.27
CA LYS A 284 4.97 27.95 -18.71
C LYS A 284 3.92 27.41 -19.68
N ASP A 285 4.34 26.65 -20.69
CA ASP A 285 3.44 26.13 -21.74
C ASP A 285 2.64 24.90 -21.31
N LYS A 286 3.00 24.30 -20.17
CA LYS A 286 2.35 23.10 -19.61
C LYS A 286 1.32 23.46 -18.53
N ILE A 287 1.49 24.59 -17.85
CA ILE A 287 0.60 25.00 -16.75
C ILE A 287 -0.61 25.77 -17.30
N THR A 288 -1.79 25.16 -17.20
CA THR A 288 -3.03 25.70 -17.76
C THR A 288 -3.95 26.33 -16.71
N GLN A 289 -3.74 26.04 -15.42
CA GLN A 289 -4.63 26.41 -14.33
C GLN A 289 -3.91 26.45 -12.98
N ASN A 290 -4.65 26.75 -11.91
CA ASN A 290 -4.16 26.74 -10.54
C ASN A 290 -3.62 25.37 -10.12
N VAL A 291 -2.50 25.39 -9.41
CA VAL A 291 -1.75 24.21 -9.02
C VAL A 291 -2.01 23.89 -7.55
N MET A 292 -2.52 22.70 -7.27
CA MET A 292 -2.73 22.23 -5.91
C MET A 292 -1.38 21.96 -5.24
N VAL A 293 -1.22 22.42 -4.00
CA VAL A 293 0.00 22.23 -3.20
C VAL A 293 -0.27 21.22 -2.09
N ALA A 294 0.62 20.23 -2.00
CA ALA A 294 0.60 19.23 -0.95
C ALA A 294 1.99 19.08 -0.33
N VAL A 295 2.00 18.50 0.86
CA VAL A 295 3.20 18.07 1.56
C VAL A 295 3.25 16.55 1.48
N GLU A 296 4.32 15.98 0.94
CA GLU A 296 4.60 14.55 0.91
C GLU A 296 5.62 14.18 1.98
N LYS A 297 5.39 13.05 2.66
CA LYS A 297 6.34 12.43 3.57
C LYS A 297 7.11 11.33 2.83
N GLU A 298 8.40 11.53 2.68
CA GLU A 298 9.30 10.59 2.01
C GLU A 298 9.49 9.29 2.79
N HIS A 299 10.13 8.30 2.16
CA HIS A 299 10.47 7.04 2.82
C HIS A 299 11.41 7.26 4.03
N THR A 300 12.31 8.24 3.94
CA THR A 300 13.20 8.73 5.01
C THR A 300 12.46 9.43 6.16
N GLY A 301 11.18 9.78 5.98
CA GLY A 301 10.40 10.56 6.94
C GLY A 301 10.45 12.07 6.71
N ARG A 302 11.35 12.56 5.84
CA ARG A 302 11.45 13.98 5.46
C ARG A 302 10.16 14.46 4.80
N LEU A 303 9.77 15.70 5.11
CA LEU A 303 8.66 16.38 4.43
C LEU A 303 9.19 17.19 3.25
N GLN A 304 8.43 17.18 2.15
CA GLN A 304 8.70 18.02 0.99
C GLN A 304 7.40 18.49 0.34
N LEU A 305 7.48 19.59 -0.41
CA LEU A 305 6.37 20.04 -1.22
C LEU A 305 6.25 19.21 -2.51
N THR A 306 5.01 18.91 -2.88
CA THR A 306 4.65 18.28 -4.15
C THR A 306 3.42 18.99 -4.71
N TYR A 307 3.29 19.00 -6.02
CA TYR A 307 2.34 19.87 -6.71
C TYR A 307 1.51 19.06 -7.69
N PHE A 308 0.21 19.38 -7.79
CA PHE A 308 -0.69 18.67 -8.68
C PHE A 308 -1.45 19.63 -9.59
N MET A 309 -1.49 19.31 -10.87
CA MET A 309 -2.22 20.06 -11.89
C MET A 309 -3.31 19.17 -12.49
N GLN A 310 -4.57 19.54 -12.27
CA GLN A 310 -5.73 18.71 -12.65
C GLN A 310 -6.38 19.17 -13.95
N HIS A 311 -6.00 18.59 -15.09
CA HIS A 311 -6.61 18.92 -16.39
C HIS A 311 -8.10 18.55 -16.48
N THR A 312 -8.47 17.39 -15.93
CA THR A 312 -9.87 16.93 -15.86
C THR A 312 -10.08 16.10 -14.60
N ARG A 313 -11.31 15.66 -14.33
CA ARG A 313 -11.62 14.78 -13.19
C ARG A 313 -10.77 13.51 -13.13
N ARG A 314 -10.27 13.01 -14.27
CA ARG A 314 -9.46 11.78 -14.38
C ARG A 314 -8.04 12.02 -14.89
N ASN A 315 -7.69 13.25 -15.29
CA ASN A 315 -6.38 13.58 -15.80
C ASN A 315 -5.67 14.50 -14.80
N LEU A 316 -4.61 13.98 -14.18
CA LEU A 316 -3.86 14.65 -13.13
C LEU A 316 -2.36 14.44 -13.35
N ASP A 317 -1.64 15.55 -13.39
CA ASP A 317 -0.19 15.57 -13.39
C ASP A 317 0.34 15.82 -11.98
N ASN A 318 1.39 15.08 -11.60
CA ASN A 318 2.24 15.39 -10.46
C ASN A 318 3.49 16.11 -10.96
N ILE A 319 3.74 17.29 -10.41
CA ILE A 319 4.93 18.08 -10.70
C ILE A 319 5.89 17.89 -9.53
N ILE A 320 6.97 17.17 -9.81
CA ILE A 320 8.03 16.84 -8.87
C ILE A 320 9.16 17.84 -9.09
N VAL A 321 9.48 18.61 -8.06
CA VAL A 321 10.55 19.61 -8.13
C VAL A 321 11.77 19.06 -7.41
N THR A 322 12.75 18.59 -8.16
CA THR A 322 14.05 18.14 -7.65
C THR A 322 15.14 19.02 -8.24
N GLY A 323 15.79 19.84 -7.41
CA GLY A 323 16.75 20.83 -7.89
C GLY A 323 16.08 21.86 -8.81
N ASP A 324 16.80 22.26 -9.87
CA ASP A 324 16.38 23.36 -10.76
C ASP A 324 15.42 22.95 -11.88
N ALA A 325 15.24 21.64 -12.13
CA ALA A 325 14.45 21.13 -13.24
C ALA A 325 13.21 20.34 -12.76
N PRO A 326 12.00 20.93 -12.84
CA PRO A 326 10.76 20.22 -12.51
C PRO A 326 10.47 19.08 -13.49
N LYS A 327 10.09 17.93 -12.96
CA LYS A 327 9.62 16.77 -13.72
C LYS A 327 8.10 16.63 -13.61
N ILE A 328 7.44 16.35 -14.73
CA ILE A 328 6.02 16.01 -14.75
C ILE A 328 5.85 14.49 -14.84
N ALA A 329 5.01 13.94 -13.98
CA ALA A 329 4.61 12.55 -13.98
C ALA A 329 3.07 12.43 -13.99
N LYS A 330 2.53 11.79 -15.03
CA LYS A 330 1.09 11.49 -15.11
C LYS A 330 0.68 10.53 -14.00
N LYS A 331 -0.45 10.81 -13.35
CA LYS A 331 -1.04 9.91 -12.35
C LYS A 331 -2.03 8.95 -12.99
N ASP A 332 -2.15 7.77 -12.40
CA ASP A 332 -3.18 6.79 -12.74
C ASP A 332 -4.58 7.44 -12.61
N PRO A 333 -5.40 7.46 -13.69
CA PRO A 333 -6.76 8.00 -13.69
C PRO A 333 -7.69 7.43 -12.61
N TYR A 334 -7.42 6.20 -12.16
CA TYR A 334 -8.19 5.48 -11.14
C TYR A 334 -7.49 5.46 -9.78
N GLY A 335 -6.29 6.05 -9.69
CA GLY A 335 -5.52 6.13 -8.46
C GLY A 335 -6.17 7.05 -7.42
N ILE A 336 -5.95 6.75 -6.14
CA ILE A 336 -6.54 7.53 -5.04
C ILE A 336 -6.21 9.03 -5.12
N THR A 337 -4.99 9.39 -5.54
CA THR A 337 -4.56 10.79 -5.65
C THR A 337 -5.45 11.64 -6.55
N VAL A 338 -5.99 11.06 -7.63
CA VAL A 338 -6.95 11.76 -8.50
C VAL A 338 -8.22 12.10 -7.72
N THR A 339 -8.74 11.14 -6.96
CA THR A 339 -9.96 11.35 -6.16
C THR A 339 -9.76 12.25 -4.95
N GLU A 340 -8.55 12.26 -4.36
CA GLU A 340 -8.13 13.16 -3.30
C GLU A 340 -8.09 14.59 -3.81
N VAL A 341 -7.34 14.86 -4.89
CA VAL A 341 -7.25 16.20 -5.49
C VAL A 341 -8.62 16.72 -5.89
N ALA A 342 -9.44 15.90 -6.57
CA ALA A 342 -10.81 16.26 -6.93
C ALA A 342 -11.71 16.52 -5.71
N HIS A 343 -11.45 15.88 -4.57
CA HIS A 343 -12.16 16.17 -3.33
C HIS A 343 -11.70 17.50 -2.73
N ILE A 344 -10.40 17.75 -2.70
CA ILE A 344 -9.83 18.97 -2.13
C ILE A 344 -10.23 20.23 -2.92
N TYR A 345 -10.24 20.19 -4.24
CA TYR A 345 -10.72 21.33 -5.05
C TYR A 345 -12.16 21.74 -4.73
N LYS A 346 -13.01 20.83 -4.25
CA LYS A 346 -14.40 21.16 -3.86
C LYS A 346 -14.51 21.91 -2.54
N ILE A 347 -13.50 21.79 -1.67
CA ILE A 347 -13.52 22.37 -0.32
C ILE A 347 -12.59 23.56 -0.18
N ILE A 348 -11.65 23.72 -1.12
CA ILE A 348 -10.69 24.83 -1.11
C ILE A 348 -11.42 26.17 -1.24
N LYS A 349 -10.79 27.21 -0.70
CA LYS A 349 -11.34 28.57 -0.57
C LYS A 349 -10.24 29.58 -0.86
N PRO A 350 -10.56 30.84 -1.20
CA PRO A 350 -9.55 31.85 -1.52
C PRO A 350 -8.44 32.00 -0.46
N TYR A 351 -8.77 31.88 0.83
CA TYR A 351 -7.78 31.95 1.92
C TYR A 351 -6.80 30.77 1.99
N HIS A 352 -7.04 29.69 1.24
CA HIS A 352 -6.10 28.58 1.07
C HIS A 352 -5.08 28.85 -0.05
N GLN A 353 -5.12 30.02 -0.68
CA GLN A 353 -4.12 30.40 -1.65
C GLN A 353 -2.75 30.56 -0.98
N LEU A 354 -1.72 30.02 -1.62
CA LEU A 354 -0.32 30.14 -1.26
C LEU A 354 0.36 31.06 -2.27
N LYS A 355 1.08 32.05 -1.76
CA LYS A 355 1.97 32.92 -2.54
C LYS A 355 3.40 32.36 -2.51
N ILE A 356 4.26 32.86 -3.39
CA ILE A 356 5.68 32.45 -3.46
C ILE A 356 6.37 32.58 -2.09
N LYS A 357 6.08 33.66 -1.33
CA LYS A 357 6.60 33.86 0.03
C LYS A 357 6.22 32.72 0.99
N ASP A 358 5.01 32.19 0.86
CA ASP A 358 4.49 31.12 1.72
C ASP A 358 5.24 29.81 1.45
N ILE A 359 5.47 29.52 0.17
CA ILE A 359 6.26 28.36 -0.28
C ILE A 359 7.68 28.42 0.28
N ASN A 360 8.31 29.59 0.22
CA ASN A 360 9.66 29.78 0.78
C ASN A 360 9.70 29.58 2.30
N ILE A 361 8.69 30.07 3.02
CA ILE A 361 8.56 29.84 4.47
C ILE A 361 8.41 28.35 4.76
N ILE A 362 7.54 27.64 4.04
CA ILE A 362 7.31 26.20 4.23
C ILE A 362 8.60 25.39 3.96
N ASN A 363 9.32 25.71 2.88
CA ASN A 363 10.60 25.04 2.59
C ASN A 363 11.64 25.24 3.69
N LYS A 364 11.73 26.45 4.27
CA LYS A 364 12.58 26.73 5.43
C LYS A 364 12.16 25.96 6.69
N LEU A 365 10.85 25.82 6.92
CA LEU A 365 10.32 24.99 8.02
C LEU A 365 10.71 23.52 7.85
N PHE A 366 10.70 22.98 6.63
CA PHE A 366 11.08 21.59 6.38
C PHE A 366 12.60 21.36 6.47
N ALA A 367 13.41 22.35 6.11
CA ALA A 367 14.86 22.28 6.28
C ALA A 367 15.31 22.33 7.75
N SER A 368 14.51 22.95 8.62
CA SER A 368 14.80 23.09 10.06
C SER A 368 14.11 22.05 10.94
N ALA A 369 13.17 21.28 10.39
CA ALA A 369 12.41 20.28 11.14
C ALA A 369 13.05 18.89 11.03
N ASP A 370 13.81 18.51 12.07
CA ASP A 370 14.04 17.09 12.38
C ASP A 370 12.71 16.48 12.84
N ILE A 371 12.00 15.84 11.92
CA ILE A 371 10.82 15.04 12.26
C ILE A 371 11.35 13.65 12.58
N GLN A 372 11.92 13.50 13.78
CA GLN A 372 12.24 12.19 14.35
C GLN A 372 10.94 11.39 14.55
N GLU A 373 11.02 10.09 14.28
CA GLU A 373 9.88 9.14 14.19
C GLU A 373 9.05 9.01 15.48
#